data_AF-A0A395LYN0-F1
#
_entry.id   AF-A0A395LYN0-F1
#
_cell.length_a   1.000
_cell.length_b   1.000
_cell.length_c   1.000
_cell.angle_alpha   90.00
_cell.angle_beta   90.00
_cell.angle_gamma   90.00
#
_symmetry.space_group_name_H-M   'P 1'
#
loop_
_entity.id
_entity.type
_entity.pdbx_description
1 polymer ?
#
loop_
_entity_poly.entity_id
_entity_poly.type
_entity_poly.pdbx_seq_one_letter_code
_entity_poly.pdbx_strand_id
1 'polypeptide(L)'
;MPRHEEKICPRCQARFECKVGSINLCQCQTVRLTDEERAYIQSQFDDCLCANCLLELKKEYNQRQFEEKIARVCAFYNLNPPFQN
;
A
#
# COMPACT_ATOMS: atom_id res chain seq x y z
N MET A 1 -13.88 2.38 -28.21
CA MET A 1 -12.40 2.42 -28.17
C MET A 1 -11.98 2.47 -26.71
N PRO A 2 -11.07 1.60 -26.23
CA PRO A 2 -10.58 1.70 -24.86
C PRO A 2 -9.79 3.01 -24.72
N ARG A 3 -10.22 3.87 -23.79
CA ARG A 3 -9.51 5.11 -23.48
C ARG A 3 -8.22 4.73 -22.74
N HIS A 4 -7.07 4.87 -23.40
CA HIS A 4 -5.78 4.91 -22.74
C HIS A 4 -5.50 6.35 -22.33
N GLU A 5 -5.05 6.55 -21.09
CA GLU A 5 -4.60 7.86 -20.61
C GLU A 5 -3.20 7.68 -20.05
N GLU A 6 -2.22 8.36 -20.65
CA GLU A 6 -0.92 8.52 -20.01
C GLU A 6 -1.10 9.47 -18.83
N LYS A 7 -0.87 8.97 -17.62
CA LYS A 7 -0.91 9.77 -16.39
C LYS A 7 0.49 9.92 -15.81
N ILE A 8 0.67 10.96 -15.00
CA ILE A 8 1.88 11.17 -14.21
C ILE A 8 1.57 10.68 -12.80
N CYS A 9 2.39 9.78 -12.28
CA CYS A 9 2.24 9.28 -10.91
C CYS A 9 2.56 10.41 -9.92
N PRO A 10 1.63 10.82 -9.02
CA PRO A 10 1.87 11.92 -8.10
C PRO A 10 3.01 11.65 -7.10
N ARG A 11 3.31 10.39 -6.80
CA ARG A 11 4.39 9.99 -5.86
C ARG A 11 5.78 10.07 -6.48
N CYS A 12 5.99 9.49 -7.67
CA CYS A 12 7.32 9.39 -8.28
C CYS A 12 7.51 10.25 -9.54
N GLN A 13 6.48 10.95 -9.99
CA GLN A 13 6.47 11.77 -11.20
C GLN A 13 6.76 11.01 -12.51
N ALA A 14 6.80 9.67 -12.47
CA ALA A 14 6.94 8.85 -13.67
C ALA A 14 5.62 8.78 -14.45
N ARG A 15 5.73 8.75 -15.79
CA ARG A 15 4.59 8.46 -16.67
C ARG A 15 4.21 6.99 -16.57
N PHE A 16 2.92 6.72 -16.58
CA PHE A 16 2.39 5.35 -16.62
C PHE A 16 1.07 5.30 -17.37
N GLU A 17 0.71 4.10 -17.84
CA GLU A 17 -0.55 3.88 -18.54
C GLU A 17 -1.68 3.65 -17.54
N CYS A 18 -2.65 4.56 -17.49
CA CYS A 18 -3.92 4.36 -16.85
C CYS A 18 -4.94 3.87 -17.88
N LYS A 19 -5.52 2.68 -17.63
CA LYS A 19 -6.57 2.10 -18.49
C LYS A 19 -7.86 1.93 -17.69
N VAL A 20 -8.35 2.99 -17.05
CA VAL A 20 -9.56 2.92 -16.21
C VAL A 20 -10.78 2.40 -16.99
N GLY A 21 -10.90 2.76 -18.28
CA GLY A 21 -11.95 2.23 -19.17
C GLY A 21 -11.80 0.76 -19.55
N SER A 22 -10.69 0.13 -19.17
CA SER A 22 -10.43 -1.30 -19.33
C SER A 22 -9.61 -1.76 -18.13
N ILE A 23 -10.19 -1.59 -16.93
CA ILE A 23 -9.47 -1.65 -15.66
C ILE A 23 -8.58 -2.90 -15.53
N ASN A 24 -9.04 -4.06 -16.03
CA ASN A 24 -8.30 -5.32 -16.05
C ASN A 24 -6.94 -5.27 -16.76
N LEU A 25 -6.72 -4.29 -17.63
CA LEU A 25 -5.48 -4.03 -18.35
C LEU A 25 -4.67 -2.86 -17.77
N CYS A 26 -5.15 -2.24 -16.69
CA CYS A 26 -4.47 -1.13 -16.04
C CYS A 26 -3.28 -1.65 -15.22
N GLN A 27 -2.18 -0.89 -15.18
CA GLN A 27 -0.99 -1.27 -14.41
C GLN A 27 -1.32 -1.51 -12.93
N CYS A 28 -2.28 -0.78 -12.35
CA CYS A 28 -2.67 -0.94 -10.96
C CYS A 28 -3.25 -2.33 -10.63
N GLN A 29 -3.85 -3.04 -11.59
CA GLN A 29 -4.39 -4.39 -11.37
C GLN A 29 -3.32 -5.46 -11.22
N THR A 30 -2.08 -5.17 -11.62
CA THR A 30 -0.95 -6.10 -11.41
C THR A 30 -0.56 -6.20 -9.94
N VAL A 31 -1.01 -5.25 -9.10
CA VAL A 31 -0.73 -5.20 -7.67
C VAL A 31 -1.98 -5.60 -6.89
N ARG A 32 -1.92 -6.74 -6.19
CA ARG A 32 -2.99 -7.17 -5.28
C ARG A 32 -2.86 -6.43 -3.96
N LEU A 33 -3.87 -5.64 -3.60
CA LEU A 33 -3.96 -4.90 -2.34
C LEU A 33 -5.13 -5.42 -1.52
N THR A 34 -4.96 -5.53 -0.20
CA THR A 34 -6.10 -5.72 0.73
C THR A 34 -6.91 -4.41 0.87
N ASP A 35 -8.06 -4.49 1.52
CA ASP A 35 -8.89 -3.30 1.75
C ASP A 35 -8.21 -2.29 2.68
N GLU A 36 -7.46 -2.76 3.68
CA GLU A 36 -6.69 -1.91 4.58
C GLU A 36 -5.49 -1.26 3.88
N GLU A 37 -4.77 -2.02 3.04
CA GLU A 37 -3.70 -1.48 2.20
C GLU A 37 -4.25 -0.40 1.24
N ARG A 38 -5.43 -0.63 0.66
CA ARG A 38 -6.10 0.34 -0.21
C ARG A 38 -6.51 1.60 0.56
N ALA A 39 -7.10 1.45 1.75
CA ALA A 39 -7.48 2.57 2.60
C ALA A 39 -6.26 3.41 3.02
N TYR A 40 -5.14 2.74 3.35
CA TYR A 40 -3.86 3.40 3.65
C TYR A 40 -3.32 4.23 2.48
N ILE A 41 -3.47 3.74 1.25
CA ILE A 41 -3.03 4.46 0.05
C ILE A 41 -3.98 5.64 -0.24
N GLN A 42 -5.30 5.42 -0.14
CA GLN A 42 -6.33 6.45 -0.37
C GLN A 42 -6.27 7.60 0.63
N SER A 43 -5.75 7.38 1.84
CA SER A 43 -5.57 8.47 2.82
C SER A 43 -4.41 9.42 2.47
N GLN A 44 -3.58 9.06 1.49
CA GLN A 44 -2.37 9.82 1.11
C GLN A 44 -2.40 10.33 -0.34
N PHE A 45 -3.15 9.67 -1.22
CA PHE A 45 -3.17 9.97 -2.64
C PHE A 45 -4.59 9.91 -3.21
N ASP A 46 -5.01 10.99 -3.87
CA ASP A 46 -6.35 11.13 -4.48
C ASP A 46 -6.39 10.78 -5.97
N ASP A 47 -5.26 10.40 -6.59
CA ASP A 47 -5.18 9.99 -7.99
C ASP A 47 -4.42 8.65 -8.17
N CYS A 48 -4.47 8.12 -9.38
CA CYS A 48 -3.86 6.85 -9.76
C CYS A 48 -2.34 6.88 -9.55
N LEU A 49 -1.81 5.80 -8.98
CA LEU A 49 -0.38 5.56 -8.83
C LEU A 49 0.09 4.49 -9.82
N CYS A 50 1.36 4.57 -10.22
CA CYS A 50 1.97 3.52 -11.02
C CYS A 50 2.16 2.23 -10.19
N ALA A 51 2.30 1.09 -10.87
CA ALA A 51 2.43 -0.21 -10.21
C ALA A 51 3.61 -0.28 -9.23
N ASN A 52 4.74 0.35 -9.58
CA ASN A 52 5.91 0.37 -8.71
C ASN A 52 5.64 1.09 -7.37
N CYS A 53 4.98 2.26 -7.43
CA CYS A 53 4.62 2.98 -6.21
C CYS A 53 3.59 2.23 -5.36
N LEU A 54 2.62 1.56 -5.99
CA LEU A 54 1.67 0.71 -5.26
C LEU A 54 2.37 -0.45 -4.54
N LEU A 55 3.37 -1.09 -5.16
CA LEU A 55 4.17 -2.14 -4.53
C LEU A 55 5.00 -1.63 -3.35
N GLU A 56 5.59 -0.44 -3.48
CA GLU A 56 6.36 0.18 -2.40
C GLU A 56 5.47 0.55 -1.21
N LEU A 57 4.33 1.22 -1.45
CA LEU A 57 3.37 1.57 -0.40
C LEU A 57 2.81 0.34 0.30
N LYS A 58 2.58 -0.75 -0.45
CA LYS A 58 2.22 -2.06 0.12
C LYS A 58 3.29 -2.55 1.10
N LYS A 59 4.57 -2.48 0.72
CA LYS A 59 5.68 -2.89 1.60
C LYS A 59 5.76 -2.01 2.84
N GLU A 60 5.64 -0.69 2.68
CA GLU A 60 5.64 0.26 3.79
C GLU A 60 4.52 -0.01 4.79
N TYR A 61 3.29 -0.25 4.31
CA TYR A 61 2.15 -0.60 5.17
C TYR A 61 2.42 -1.89 5.96
N ASN A 62 2.87 -2.95 5.28
CA ASN A 62 3.14 -4.23 5.92
C ASN A 62 4.28 -4.14 6.95
N GLN A 63 5.33 -3.36 6.65
CA GLN A 63 6.42 -3.11 7.58
C GLN A 63 5.93 -2.41 8.85
N ARG A 64 5.12 -1.34 8.71
CA ARG A 64 4.50 -0.64 9.85
C ARG A 64 3.64 -1.56 10.69
N GLN A 65 2.79 -2.36 10.06
CA GLN A 65 1.92 -3.31 10.76
C GLN A 65 2.71 -4.39 11.52
N PHE A 66 3.85 -4.81 10.97
CA PHE A 66 4.73 -5.75 11.65
C PHE A 66 5.40 -5.11 12.88
N GLU A 67 5.94 -3.90 12.73
CA GLU A 67 6.55 -3.14 13.81
C GLU A 67 5.57 -2.87 14.95
N GLU A 68 4.33 -2.46 14.64
CA GLU A 68 3.26 -2.24 15.63
C GLU A 68 2.92 -3.53 16.40
N LYS A 69 2.78 -4.65 15.68
CA LYS A 69 2.51 -5.96 16.30
C LYS A 69 3.65 -6.39 17.22
N ILE A 70 4.91 -6.24 16.78
CA ILE A 70 6.07 -6.51 17.62
C ILE A 70 6.06 -5.61 18.86
N ALA A 71 5.89 -4.31 18.68
CA ALA A 71 5.88 -3.35 19.79
C ALA A 71 4.81 -3.72 20.83
N ARG A 72 3.62 -4.11 20.37
CA ARG A 72 2.54 -4.58 21.25
C ARG A 72 2.90 -5.85 22.02
N VAL A 73 3.53 -6.82 21.35
CA VAL A 73 3.98 -8.07 21.99
C VAL A 73 5.09 -7.79 23.00
N CYS A 74 6.10 -6.99 22.65
CA CYS A 74 7.16 -6.58 23.58
C CYS A 74 6.60 -5.82 24.78
N ALA A 75 5.66 -4.89 24.57
CA ALA A 75 4.98 -4.17 25.64
C ALA A 75 4.22 -5.12 26.57
N PHE A 76 3.55 -6.15 26.03
CA PHE A 76 2.87 -7.16 26.84
C PHE A 76 3.84 -7.92 27.75
N TYR A 77 4.97 -8.38 27.23
CA TYR A 77 5.99 -9.08 28.02
C TYR A 77 6.65 -8.17 29.07
N ASN A 78 6.82 -6.88 28.77
CA ASN A 78 7.34 -5.90 29.74
C ASN A 78 6.36 -5.64 30.90
N LEU A 79 5.05 -5.67 30.64
CA LEU A 79 4.01 -5.47 31.65
C LEU A 79 3.67 -6.75 32.43
N ASN A 80 3.85 -7.92 31.82
CA ASN A 80 3.57 -9.24 32.41
C ASN A 80 4.77 -10.17 32.27
N PRO A 81 5.85 -9.94 33.06
CA PRO A 81 7.03 -10.77 32.97
C PRO A 81 6.69 -12.21 33.42
N PRO A 82 7.01 -13.24 32.61
CA PRO A 82 6.64 -14.63 32.88
C PRO A 82 7.40 -15.27 34.06
N PHE A 83 8.30 -14.53 34.71
CA PHE A 83 8.97 -14.90 35.96
C PHE A 83 8.78 -13.77 36.96
N GLN A 84 7.65 -13.80 37.66
CA GLN A 84 7.51 -13.14 38.96
C GLN A 84 7.77 -14.24 40.01
N ASN A 85 8.76 -14.01 40.86
CA ASN A 85 9.24 -14.91 41.91
C ASN A 85 8.11 -15.31 42.87
#